data_AF-A0A221VXJ2-F1
#
_entry.id   AF-A0A221VXJ2-F1
#
_cell.length_a   1.000
_cell.length_b   1.000
_cell.length_c   1.000
_cell.angle_alpha   90.00
_cell.angle_beta   90.00
_cell.angle_gamma   90.00
#
_symmetry.space_group_name_H-M   'P 1'
#
loop_
_entity.id
_entity.type
_entity.pdbx_description
1 polymer ?
#
loop_
_entity_poly.entity_id
_entity_poly.type
_entity_poly.pdbx_seq_one_letter_code
_entity_poly.pdbx_strand_id
1 'polypeptide(L)'
;MADLRRPDDSDEAPPSNAALPAGSAPSPDQLDAVQRREFEDFRRFQEYQRFQAAQNEEKPPEKAVPLWRRMLRRRFVRRLVMFAILVVVALLVQQCMFGGGGSASGPNAQSPGFGTGGSVRPDNPRETVRTVYHYIGHHETGDRRPCTLFTASAAAEFAEAHGAEDCTAAVRGLAAEVTDPEQYASPQFGSGVGRVDGDTKEISSCRSMTVRGGPSLGTFALARHSDGGWQVTGYTIEEDCAQAPPSESESESAADPTVTGRPSETVRLLHTHVVFGPASQGCALFSAEAAAAFATAFGAPDCASAVRTLGEDVETSYRSPGFPDSANSSTDGVAIISSCEMTIAGGPPLGIFELTYQDDTRSWLITDHQSEDCG
;
A
#
# COMPACT_ATOMS: atom_id res chain seq x y z
N MET A 1 -33.27 -4.93 52.60
CA MET A 1 -33.36 -4.18 53.87
C MET A 1 -31.96 -3.85 54.35
N ALA A 2 -31.51 -2.63 54.09
CA ALA A 2 -30.45 -1.93 54.83
C ALA A 2 -30.40 -0.49 54.28
N ASP A 3 -31.21 0.36 54.90
CA ASP A 3 -31.19 1.82 54.77
C ASP A 3 -29.89 2.38 55.35
N LEU A 4 -29.18 3.21 54.59
CA LEU A 4 -28.16 4.12 55.13
C LEU A 4 -28.50 5.54 54.68
N ARG A 5 -29.17 6.25 55.59
CA ARG A 5 -29.40 7.71 55.58
C ARG A 5 -28.05 8.43 55.62
N ARG A 6 -27.90 9.45 54.79
CA ARG A 6 -26.82 10.44 54.88
C ARG A 6 -27.39 11.75 55.47
N PRO A 7 -26.68 12.42 56.41
CA PRO A 7 -27.20 13.58 57.11
C PRO A 7 -27.17 14.83 56.24
N ASP A 8 -28.21 15.62 56.41
CA ASP A 8 -28.33 17.06 56.13
C ASP A 8 -27.20 17.80 56.89
N ASP A 9 -26.44 18.65 56.20
CA ASP A 9 -25.54 19.61 56.85
C ASP A 9 -25.60 20.96 56.11
N SER A 10 -26.46 21.80 56.67
CA SER A 10 -26.23 23.19 57.08
C SER A 10 -25.74 24.20 56.04
N ASP A 11 -26.63 25.16 55.80
CA ASP A 11 -26.41 26.55 55.43
C ASP A 11 -25.10 27.16 55.99
N GLU A 12 -24.14 27.43 55.10
CA GLU A 12 -23.07 28.39 55.37
C GLU A 12 -23.13 29.51 54.32
N ALA A 13 -23.79 30.61 54.68
CA ALA A 13 -23.81 31.82 53.88
C ALA A 13 -22.43 32.51 53.92
N PRO A 14 -21.89 32.97 52.77
CA PRO A 14 -20.62 33.68 52.77
C PRO A 14 -20.74 35.07 53.44
N PRO A 15 -19.70 35.55 54.13
CA PRO A 15 -19.72 36.84 54.79
C PRO A 15 -19.80 37.99 53.79
N SER A 16 -20.70 38.93 54.09
CA SER A 16 -20.88 40.19 53.37
C SER A 16 -19.64 41.07 53.53
N ASN A 17 -18.89 41.27 52.44
CA ASN A 17 -17.71 42.11 52.43
C ASN A 17 -18.09 43.59 52.58
N ALA A 18 -17.62 44.19 53.68
CA ALA A 18 -17.73 45.61 53.97
C ALA A 18 -17.10 46.46 52.87
N ALA A 19 -17.83 47.51 52.48
CA ALA A 19 -17.42 48.49 51.48
C ALA A 19 -16.15 49.24 51.94
N LEU A 20 -15.07 49.11 51.16
CA LEU A 20 -13.88 49.95 51.26
C LEU A 20 -14.15 51.32 50.60
N PRO A 21 -13.53 52.41 51.11
CA PRO A 21 -13.75 53.77 50.62
C PRO A 21 -13.24 53.93 49.19
N ALA A 22 -14.03 54.64 48.38
CA ALA A 22 -13.73 55.00 46.99
C ALA A 22 -12.51 55.93 46.91
N GLY A 23 -11.32 55.33 46.80
CA GLY A 23 -10.12 56.00 46.30
C GLY A 23 -10.22 56.11 44.77
N SER A 24 -10.07 57.33 44.25
CA SER A 24 -10.09 57.65 42.83
C SER A 24 -9.14 56.75 42.05
N ALA A 25 -9.66 55.91 41.16
CA ALA A 25 -8.86 55.11 40.25
C ALA A 25 -8.05 56.05 39.33
N PRO A 26 -6.71 55.92 39.25
CA PRO A 26 -5.92 56.65 38.29
C PRO A 26 -6.33 56.24 36.87
N SER A 27 -6.48 57.24 35.98
CA SER A 27 -6.85 56.99 34.57
C SER A 27 -5.81 56.08 33.89
N PRO A 28 -6.25 55.14 33.01
CA PRO A 28 -5.40 54.11 32.40
C PRO A 28 -4.26 54.64 31.51
N ASP A 29 -4.24 55.94 31.19
CA ASP A 29 -3.19 56.57 30.39
C ASP A 29 -1.92 56.94 31.19
N GLN A 30 -1.90 56.74 32.51
CA GLN A 30 -0.73 57.07 33.36
C GLN A 30 0.04 55.86 33.89
N LEU A 31 -0.27 54.64 33.42
CA LEU A 31 0.61 53.49 33.71
C LEU A 31 1.90 53.61 32.90
N ASP A 32 2.99 53.82 33.65
CA ASP A 32 4.36 53.87 33.15
C ASP A 32 4.62 52.65 32.24
N ALA A 33 5.38 52.84 31.16
CA ALA A 33 5.61 51.79 30.16
C ALA A 33 6.17 50.48 30.76
N VAL A 34 6.90 50.60 31.87
CA VAL A 34 7.44 49.47 32.65
C VAL A 34 6.33 48.65 33.30
N GLN A 35 5.31 49.32 33.84
CA GLN A 35 4.21 48.69 34.58
C GLN A 35 3.27 47.90 33.66
N ARG A 36 3.12 48.35 32.40
CA ARG A 36 2.45 47.57 31.34
C ARG A 36 3.18 46.28 31.01
N ARG A 37 4.52 46.34 30.96
CA ARG A 37 5.36 45.19 30.64
C ARG A 37 5.25 44.10 31.71
N GLU A 38 5.25 44.48 32.98
CA GLU A 38 5.04 43.55 34.09
C GLU A 38 3.66 42.87 34.04
N PHE A 39 2.63 43.61 33.63
CA PHE A 39 1.28 43.05 33.52
C PHE A 39 1.16 42.04 32.37
N GLU A 40 1.83 42.29 31.24
CA GLU A 40 1.90 41.37 30.11
C GLU A 40 2.65 40.08 30.47
N ASP A 41 3.76 40.20 31.20
CA ASP A 41 4.52 39.04 31.68
C ASP A 41 3.71 38.19 32.67
N PHE A 42 2.93 38.83 33.55
CA PHE A 42 2.05 38.12 34.48
C PHE A 42 0.95 37.34 33.75
N ARG A 43 0.40 37.89 32.65
CA ARG A 43 -0.58 37.18 31.82
C ARG A 43 0.02 35.96 31.13
N ARG A 44 1.24 36.06 30.59
CA ARG A 44 1.95 34.91 30.01
C ARG A 44 2.19 33.80 31.03
N PHE A 45 2.52 34.17 32.27
CA PHE A 45 2.74 33.18 33.32
C PHE A 45 1.47 32.41 33.68
N GLN A 46 0.31 33.09 33.73
CA GLN A 46 -0.98 32.40 33.95
C GLN A 46 -1.36 31.47 32.81
N GLU A 47 -1.12 31.86 31.55
CA GLU A 47 -1.36 30.99 30.39
C GLU A 47 -0.44 29.75 30.42
N TYR A 48 0.82 29.92 30.81
CA TYR A 48 1.76 28.81 30.97
C TYR A 48 1.32 27.81 32.05
N GLN A 49 0.81 28.29 33.20
CA GLN A 49 0.27 27.39 34.23
C GLN A 49 -0.96 26.62 33.78
N ARG A 50 -1.87 27.24 33.01
CA ARG A 50 -3.03 26.52 32.43
C ARG A 50 -2.59 25.45 31.44
N PHE A 51 -1.57 25.72 30.64
CA PHE A 51 -1.02 24.75 29.69
C PHE A 51 -0.36 23.55 30.39
N GLN A 52 0.38 23.80 31.48
CA GLN A 52 0.92 22.71 32.31
C GLN A 52 -0.17 21.89 33.01
N ALA A 53 -1.25 22.53 33.48
CA ALA A 53 -2.37 21.82 34.09
C ALA A 53 -3.05 20.89 33.08
N ALA A 54 -3.32 21.38 31.86
CA ALA A 54 -3.91 20.58 30.79
C ALA A 54 -3.03 19.38 30.39
N GLN A 55 -1.72 19.55 30.28
CA GLN A 55 -0.81 18.43 29.99
C GLN A 55 -0.68 17.40 31.12
N ASN A 56 -0.81 17.83 32.38
CA ASN A 56 -0.77 16.89 33.50
C ASN A 56 -2.06 16.07 33.63
N GLU A 57 -3.19 16.56 33.15
CA GLU A 57 -4.47 15.85 33.16
C GLU A 57 -4.57 14.79 32.05
N GLU A 58 -3.73 14.88 31.02
CA GLU A 58 -3.74 13.99 29.85
C GLU A 58 -2.71 12.86 29.92
N LYS A 59 -2.12 12.59 31.09
CA LYS A 59 -1.23 11.43 31.26
C LYS A 59 -2.09 10.16 31.43
N PRO A 60 -2.20 9.29 30.41
CA PRO A 60 -2.96 8.06 30.55
C PRO A 60 -2.36 7.20 31.67
N PRO A 61 -3.20 6.45 32.43
CA PRO A 61 -2.74 5.66 33.56
C PRO A 61 -1.58 4.75 33.13
N GLU A 62 -0.46 4.83 33.85
CA GLU A 62 0.72 4.01 33.59
C GLU A 62 0.32 2.54 33.50
N LYS A 63 0.39 1.98 32.29
CA LYS A 63 0.08 0.57 32.03
C LYS A 63 1.01 -0.26 32.91
N ALA A 64 0.41 -0.97 33.87
CA ALA A 64 1.12 -1.85 34.79
C ALA A 64 2.03 -2.80 34.00
N VAL A 65 3.34 -2.66 34.20
CA VAL A 65 4.32 -3.51 33.55
C VAL A 65 4.01 -4.98 33.87
N PRO A 66 3.78 -5.82 32.86
CA PRO A 66 3.24 -7.16 33.07
C PRO A 66 4.27 -8.06 33.75
N LEU A 67 3.80 -8.82 34.75
CA LEU A 67 4.64 -9.59 35.69
C LEU A 67 5.61 -10.58 35.04
N TRP A 68 5.36 -11.03 33.80
CA TRP A 68 6.24 -11.94 33.05
C TRP A 68 7.65 -11.36 32.82
N ARG A 69 7.76 -10.02 32.70
CA ARG A 69 9.05 -9.33 32.52
C ARG A 69 9.97 -9.46 33.74
N ARG A 70 9.40 -9.64 34.94
CA ARG A 70 10.15 -9.90 36.18
C ARG A 70 10.61 -11.35 36.28
N MET A 71 9.91 -12.28 35.62
CA MET A 71 10.21 -13.71 35.63
C MET A 71 11.34 -14.08 34.65
N LEU A 72 11.43 -13.41 33.49
CA LEU A 72 12.52 -13.59 32.51
C LEU A 72 13.90 -13.11 33.00
N ARG A 73 13.96 -12.31 34.06
CA ARG A 73 15.22 -11.80 34.63
C ARG A 73 15.92 -12.80 35.56
N ARG A 74 15.35 -14.00 35.80
CA ARG A 74 16.01 -15.05 36.58
C ARG A 74 17.12 -15.72 35.78
N ARG A 75 18.30 -15.84 36.40
CA ARG A 75 19.53 -16.39 35.79
C ARG A 75 19.35 -17.81 35.21
N PHE A 76 18.44 -18.60 35.77
CA PHE A 76 18.06 -19.92 35.26
C PHE A 76 17.26 -19.87 33.95
N VAL A 77 16.32 -18.93 33.83
CA VAL A 77 15.50 -18.76 32.61
C VAL A 77 16.39 -18.33 31.45
N ARG A 78 17.34 -17.39 31.68
CA ARG A 78 18.30 -16.98 30.65
C ARG A 78 19.16 -18.15 30.15
N ARG A 79 19.57 -19.08 31.02
CA ARG A 79 20.33 -20.28 30.62
C ARG A 79 19.47 -21.25 29.80
N LEU A 80 18.21 -21.46 30.20
CA LEU A 80 17.27 -22.31 29.45
C LEU A 80 16.95 -21.73 28.07
N VAL A 81 16.70 -20.42 27.97
CA VAL A 81 16.44 -19.75 26.69
C VAL A 81 17.66 -19.83 25.77
N MET A 82 18.88 -19.60 26.29
CA MET A 82 20.08 -19.77 25.46
C MET A 82 20.26 -21.21 24.99
N PHE A 83 19.99 -22.19 25.85
CA PHE A 83 20.06 -23.60 25.47
C PHE A 83 19.01 -23.96 24.40
N ALA A 84 17.79 -23.45 24.53
CA ALA A 84 16.73 -23.64 23.54
C ALA A 84 17.10 -23.03 22.18
N ILE A 85 17.65 -21.80 22.16
CA ILE A 85 18.14 -21.16 20.93
C ILE A 85 19.26 -21.99 20.30
N LEU A 86 20.21 -22.49 21.10
CA LEU A 86 21.31 -23.32 20.62
C LEU A 86 20.81 -24.63 19.98
N VAL A 87 19.79 -25.26 20.57
CA VAL A 87 19.14 -26.46 20.01
C VAL A 87 18.42 -26.13 18.69
N VAL A 88 17.70 -25.00 18.61
CA VAL A 88 17.03 -24.57 17.37
C VAL A 88 18.04 -24.29 16.27
N VAL A 89 19.14 -23.61 16.57
CA VAL A 89 20.23 -23.36 15.60
C VAL A 89 20.86 -24.68 15.15
N ALA A 90 21.11 -25.63 16.06
CA ALA A 90 21.64 -26.95 15.71
C ALA A 90 20.69 -27.73 14.77
N LEU A 91 19.38 -27.66 15.02
CA LEU A 91 18.37 -28.30 14.16
C LEU A 91 18.28 -27.63 12.77
N LEU A 92 18.35 -26.30 12.70
CA LEU A 92 18.38 -25.56 11.44
C LEU A 92 19.63 -25.90 10.62
N VAL A 93 20.80 -25.99 11.26
CA VAL A 93 22.04 -26.39 10.58
C VAL A 93 21.96 -27.82 10.06
N GLN A 94 21.34 -28.75 10.81
CA GLN A 94 21.09 -30.10 10.31
C GLN A 94 20.16 -30.09 9.08
N GLN A 95 19.12 -29.26 9.06
CA GLN A 95 18.23 -29.10 7.91
C GLN A 95 18.96 -28.52 6.69
N CYS A 96 19.78 -27.48 6.87
CA CYS A 96 20.53 -26.87 5.77
C CYS A 96 21.61 -27.79 5.19
N MET A 97 22.22 -28.66 6.01
CA MET A 97 23.32 -29.53 5.56
C MET A 97 22.85 -30.89 5.04
N PHE A 98 21.66 -31.37 5.41
CA PHE A 98 21.17 -32.72 5.06
C PHE A 98 19.76 -32.78 4.45
N GLY A 99 19.03 -31.67 4.36
CA GLY A 99 17.66 -31.61 3.83
C GLY A 99 17.54 -30.77 2.57
N GLY A 100 17.79 -31.38 1.40
CA GLY A 100 17.32 -30.82 0.13
C GLY A 100 15.79 -30.86 0.07
N GLY A 101 15.17 -29.69 -0.09
CA GLY A 101 13.76 -29.52 -0.47
C GLY A 101 12.75 -29.63 0.68
N GLY A 102 12.47 -28.51 1.34
CA GLY A 102 11.35 -28.42 2.29
C GLY A 102 11.48 -27.24 3.23
N SER A 103 11.16 -26.03 2.74
CA SER A 103 11.19 -24.81 3.55
C SER A 103 10.12 -24.86 4.64
N ALA A 104 10.57 -24.97 5.90
CA ALA A 104 9.75 -24.81 7.08
C ALA A 104 9.57 -23.31 7.38
N SER A 105 8.30 -22.92 7.54
CA SER A 105 7.82 -21.58 7.83
C SER A 105 8.30 -21.05 9.20
N GLY A 106 8.86 -19.84 9.22
CA GLY A 106 8.93 -19.02 10.42
C GLY A 106 7.58 -18.36 10.73
N PRO A 107 7.22 -18.12 12.00
CA PRO A 107 6.03 -17.37 12.33
C PRO A 107 6.31 -15.89 12.05
N ASN A 108 5.47 -15.26 11.22
CA ASN A 108 5.41 -13.82 10.90
C ASN A 108 6.08 -13.36 9.59
N ALA A 109 5.87 -14.09 8.49
CA ALA A 109 5.96 -13.53 7.15
C ALA A 109 4.63 -13.75 6.43
N GLN A 110 3.82 -12.70 6.28
CA GLN A 110 2.62 -12.67 5.46
C GLN A 110 2.97 -12.01 4.13
N SER A 111 3.55 -12.77 3.21
CA SER A 111 3.65 -12.35 1.80
C SER A 111 2.25 -12.30 1.18
N PRO A 112 1.98 -11.39 0.22
CA PRO A 112 0.70 -11.34 -0.50
C PRO A 112 0.60 -12.40 -1.61
N GLY A 113 1.13 -13.59 -1.35
CA GLY A 113 1.04 -14.75 -2.22
C GLY A 113 0.38 -15.87 -1.45
N PHE A 114 -0.85 -16.23 -1.85
CA PHE A 114 -1.61 -17.38 -1.34
C PHE A 114 -1.62 -17.51 0.18
N GLY A 115 -2.66 -16.93 0.79
CA GLY A 115 -2.93 -17.05 2.23
C GLY A 115 -2.71 -18.47 2.72
N THR A 116 -1.75 -18.63 3.62
CA THR A 116 -1.40 -19.90 4.25
C THR A 116 -2.60 -20.43 5.02
N GLY A 117 -3.37 -21.32 4.37
CA GLY A 117 -4.57 -21.97 4.89
C GLY A 117 -5.85 -21.73 4.09
N GLY A 118 -5.84 -20.82 3.11
CA GLY A 118 -6.93 -20.54 2.18
C GLY A 118 -6.73 -21.24 0.84
N SER A 119 -7.81 -21.41 0.07
CA SER A 119 -7.80 -22.05 -1.24
C SER A 119 -6.68 -21.50 -2.16
N VAL A 120 -6.03 -22.38 -2.95
CA VAL A 120 -5.06 -22.00 -4.00
C VAL A 120 -5.74 -21.27 -5.18
N ARG A 121 -6.99 -20.84 -5.02
CA ARG A 121 -7.76 -20.14 -6.03
C ARG A 121 -8.17 -18.75 -5.54
N PRO A 122 -8.22 -17.74 -6.42
CA PRO A 122 -8.62 -16.39 -6.03
C PRO A 122 -10.04 -16.32 -5.46
N ASP A 123 -10.26 -15.40 -4.52
CA ASP A 123 -11.53 -15.30 -3.76
C ASP A 123 -12.71 -14.72 -4.56
N ASN A 124 -12.44 -14.20 -5.77
CA ASN A 124 -13.47 -13.62 -6.63
C ASN A 124 -13.21 -13.88 -8.14
N PRO A 125 -14.25 -13.83 -8.99
CA PRO A 125 -14.12 -14.15 -10.41
C PRO A 125 -13.20 -13.19 -11.16
N ARG A 126 -13.27 -11.88 -10.82
CA ARG A 126 -12.46 -10.84 -11.45
C ARG A 126 -10.97 -11.12 -11.26
N GLU A 127 -10.60 -11.43 -10.03
CA GLU A 127 -9.22 -11.75 -9.68
C GLU A 127 -8.75 -13.01 -10.39
N THR A 128 -9.60 -14.03 -10.52
CA THR A 128 -9.26 -15.26 -11.27
C THR A 128 -8.89 -14.97 -12.72
N VAL A 129 -9.69 -14.18 -13.43
CA VAL A 129 -9.36 -13.77 -14.81
C VAL A 129 -8.11 -12.91 -14.85
N ARG A 130 -7.96 -11.96 -13.92
CA ARG A 130 -6.74 -11.13 -13.81
C ARG A 130 -5.49 -11.98 -13.60
N THR A 131 -5.56 -13.02 -12.78
CA THR A 131 -4.44 -13.94 -12.55
C THR A 131 -4.09 -14.73 -13.82
N VAL A 132 -5.06 -15.12 -14.65
CA VAL A 132 -4.78 -15.75 -15.96
C VAL A 132 -3.96 -14.81 -16.84
N TYR A 133 -4.39 -13.54 -16.98
CA TYR A 133 -3.67 -12.51 -17.72
C TYR A 133 -2.27 -12.27 -17.16
N HIS A 134 -2.14 -12.19 -15.84
CA HIS A 134 -0.86 -11.99 -15.16
C HIS A 134 0.15 -13.09 -15.49
N TYR A 135 -0.27 -14.37 -15.42
CA TYR A 135 0.60 -15.48 -15.75
C TYR A 135 0.98 -15.56 -17.23
N ILE A 136 0.10 -15.14 -18.14
CA ILE A 136 0.44 -15.08 -19.57
C ILE A 136 1.42 -13.94 -19.84
N GLY A 137 1.19 -12.76 -19.25
CA GLY A 137 2.07 -11.60 -19.40
C GLY A 137 3.48 -11.86 -18.88
N HIS A 138 3.60 -12.57 -17.75
CA HIS A 138 4.88 -12.91 -17.11
C HIS A 138 5.25 -14.39 -17.29
N HIS A 139 4.89 -14.99 -18.42
CA HIS A 139 5.09 -16.41 -18.63
C HIS A 139 6.58 -16.79 -18.62
N GLU A 140 6.94 -17.71 -17.73
CA GLU A 140 8.24 -18.35 -17.68
C GLU A 140 8.21 -19.70 -18.40
N THR A 141 9.31 -20.09 -19.04
CA THR A 141 9.36 -21.35 -19.78
C THR A 141 9.13 -22.55 -18.84
N GLY A 142 8.08 -23.30 -19.08
CA GLY A 142 7.71 -24.47 -18.28
C GLY A 142 6.70 -24.18 -17.16
N ASP A 143 6.23 -22.94 -17.05
CA ASP A 143 5.21 -22.59 -16.07
C ASP A 143 3.84 -23.23 -16.39
N ARG A 144 3.30 -23.97 -15.43
CA ARG A 144 2.01 -24.64 -15.51
C ARG A 144 0.93 -23.99 -14.63
N ARG A 145 1.31 -23.00 -13.81
CA ARG A 145 0.40 -22.28 -12.91
C ARG A 145 -0.84 -21.72 -13.60
N PRO A 146 -0.79 -21.08 -14.79
CA PRO A 146 -2.01 -20.57 -15.44
C PRO A 146 -3.05 -21.65 -15.69
N CYS A 147 -2.61 -22.85 -16.12
CA CYS A 147 -3.50 -23.97 -16.38
C CYS A 147 -4.15 -24.56 -15.12
N THR A 148 -3.60 -24.30 -13.93
CA THR A 148 -4.21 -24.73 -12.65
C THR A 148 -5.46 -23.92 -12.29
N LEU A 149 -5.65 -22.74 -12.91
CA LEU A 149 -6.84 -21.91 -12.76
C LEU A 149 -8.05 -22.43 -13.56
N PHE A 150 -7.83 -23.42 -14.43
CA PHE A 150 -8.86 -24.04 -15.26
C PHE A 150 -9.21 -25.43 -14.72
N THR A 151 -10.45 -25.87 -14.96
CA THR A 151 -10.77 -27.30 -14.90
C THR A 151 -10.09 -28.02 -16.08
N ALA A 152 -9.97 -29.35 -15.99
CA ALA A 152 -9.37 -30.12 -17.08
C ALA A 152 -10.12 -29.94 -18.42
N SER A 153 -11.45 -29.83 -18.38
CA SER A 153 -12.26 -29.55 -19.57
C SER A 153 -12.03 -28.14 -20.11
N ALA A 154 -12.07 -27.12 -19.25
CA ALA A 154 -11.85 -25.73 -19.65
C ALA A 154 -10.44 -25.48 -20.19
N ALA A 155 -9.43 -26.17 -19.65
CA ALA A 155 -8.06 -26.11 -20.15
C ALA A 155 -7.93 -26.69 -21.56
N ALA A 156 -8.68 -27.76 -21.87
CA ALA A 156 -8.74 -28.34 -23.21
C ALA A 156 -9.48 -27.41 -24.18
N GLU A 157 -10.63 -26.84 -23.77
CA GLU A 157 -11.36 -25.83 -24.55
C GLU A 157 -10.48 -24.60 -24.85
N PHE A 158 -9.72 -24.13 -23.86
CA PHE A 158 -8.75 -23.04 -24.03
C PHE A 158 -7.66 -23.38 -25.06
N ALA A 159 -7.10 -24.58 -24.97
CA ALA A 159 -6.07 -25.04 -25.91
C ALA A 159 -6.61 -25.14 -27.35
N GLU A 160 -7.78 -25.77 -27.50
CA GLU A 160 -8.43 -25.94 -28.80
C GLU A 160 -8.77 -24.59 -29.44
N ALA A 161 -9.33 -23.67 -28.67
CA ALA A 161 -9.71 -22.35 -29.15
C ALA A 161 -8.50 -21.54 -29.68
N HIS A 162 -7.32 -21.73 -29.09
CA HIS A 162 -6.07 -21.10 -29.52
C HIS A 162 -5.23 -21.98 -30.47
N GLY A 163 -5.79 -23.08 -30.99
CA GLY A 163 -5.11 -23.95 -31.95
C GLY A 163 -3.85 -24.64 -31.41
N ALA A 164 -3.78 -24.88 -30.10
CA ALA A 164 -2.65 -25.50 -29.41
C ALA A 164 -2.94 -26.94 -28.99
N GLU A 165 -1.87 -27.74 -28.80
CA GLU A 165 -1.98 -29.14 -28.36
C GLU A 165 -2.49 -29.26 -26.91
N ASP A 166 -2.06 -28.35 -26.04
CA ASP A 166 -2.47 -28.30 -24.64
C ASP A 166 -2.50 -26.86 -24.11
N CYS A 167 -3.03 -26.68 -22.90
CA CYS A 167 -3.13 -25.36 -22.27
C CYS A 167 -1.76 -24.68 -22.11
N THR A 168 -0.70 -25.42 -21.81
CA THR A 168 0.65 -24.85 -21.66
C THR A 168 1.19 -24.34 -22.99
N ALA A 169 0.93 -25.03 -24.09
CA ALA A 169 1.26 -24.60 -25.43
C ALA A 169 0.47 -23.36 -25.85
N ALA A 170 -0.83 -23.28 -25.52
CA ALA A 170 -1.65 -22.09 -25.76
C ALA A 170 -1.13 -20.87 -25.00
N VAL A 171 -0.87 -21.01 -23.69
CA VAL A 171 -0.30 -19.93 -22.86
C VAL A 171 1.02 -19.44 -23.42
N ARG A 172 1.91 -20.34 -23.85
CA ARG A 172 3.20 -19.98 -24.44
C ARG A 172 3.03 -19.22 -25.76
N GLY A 173 2.09 -19.64 -26.61
CA GLY A 173 1.77 -18.95 -27.86
C GLY A 173 1.28 -17.54 -27.61
N LEU A 174 0.30 -17.39 -26.72
CA LEU A 174 -0.23 -16.09 -26.32
C LEU A 174 0.82 -15.18 -25.69
N ALA A 175 1.68 -15.73 -24.83
CA ALA A 175 2.77 -14.98 -24.22
C ALA A 175 3.76 -14.43 -25.26
N ALA A 176 3.93 -15.09 -26.41
CA ALA A 176 4.75 -14.58 -27.50
C ALA A 176 4.09 -13.42 -28.27
N GLU A 177 2.77 -13.23 -28.14
CA GLU A 177 2.01 -12.12 -28.72
C GLU A 177 1.91 -10.92 -27.76
N VAL A 178 2.35 -11.07 -26.51
CA VAL A 178 2.38 -9.99 -25.53
C VAL A 178 3.52 -9.03 -25.85
N THR A 179 3.16 -7.77 -26.10
CA THR A 179 4.07 -6.66 -26.41
C THR A 179 4.45 -5.84 -25.17
N ASP A 180 3.56 -5.79 -24.17
CA ASP A 180 3.81 -5.14 -22.87
C ASP A 180 3.29 -6.06 -21.74
N PRO A 181 4.18 -6.84 -21.10
CA PRO A 181 3.84 -7.75 -20.00
C PRO A 181 3.08 -7.11 -18.85
N GLU A 182 3.44 -5.89 -18.47
CA GLU A 182 2.91 -5.22 -17.28
C GLU A 182 1.49 -4.70 -17.54
N GLN A 183 1.29 -4.06 -18.69
CA GLN A 183 -0.05 -3.64 -19.11
C GLN A 183 -0.97 -4.83 -19.35
N TYR A 184 -0.44 -5.90 -19.95
CA TYR A 184 -1.20 -7.11 -20.24
C TYR A 184 -1.62 -7.86 -18.98
N ALA A 185 -0.75 -7.89 -17.96
CA ALA A 185 -1.03 -8.49 -16.66
C ALA A 185 -2.09 -7.73 -15.83
N SER A 186 -2.42 -6.50 -16.23
CA SER A 186 -3.30 -5.59 -15.48
C SER A 186 -4.49 -5.08 -16.31
N PRO A 187 -5.34 -5.97 -16.86
CA PRO A 187 -6.48 -5.54 -17.66
C PRO A 187 -7.49 -4.76 -16.80
N GLN A 188 -8.11 -3.74 -17.42
CA GLN A 188 -9.11 -2.93 -16.75
C GLN A 188 -10.49 -3.58 -16.92
N PHE A 189 -11.24 -3.73 -15.83
CA PHE A 189 -12.58 -4.33 -15.86
C PHE A 189 -13.66 -3.25 -15.84
N GLY A 190 -14.71 -3.44 -16.63
CA GLY A 190 -15.91 -2.61 -16.57
C GLY A 190 -16.61 -2.69 -15.21
N SER A 191 -17.35 -1.65 -14.84
CA SER A 191 -17.99 -1.50 -13.52
C SER A 191 -18.97 -2.62 -13.15
N GLY A 192 -19.54 -3.33 -14.13
CA GLY A 192 -20.49 -4.43 -13.92
C GLY A 192 -19.87 -5.80 -13.59
N VAL A 193 -18.56 -5.98 -13.79
CA VAL A 193 -17.93 -7.32 -13.69
C VAL A 193 -17.83 -7.82 -12.25
N GLY A 194 -17.68 -6.91 -11.29
CA GLY A 194 -17.50 -7.26 -9.87
C GLY A 194 -18.75 -7.75 -9.13
N ARG A 195 -19.96 -7.53 -9.66
CA ARG A 195 -21.19 -8.01 -9.03
C ARG A 195 -21.38 -9.49 -9.36
N VAL A 196 -21.39 -10.31 -8.32
CA VAL A 196 -21.57 -11.77 -8.41
C VAL A 196 -22.87 -12.14 -7.72
N ASP A 197 -23.81 -12.69 -8.49
CA ASP A 197 -25.07 -13.23 -7.96
C ASP A 197 -25.01 -14.76 -8.09
N GLY A 198 -24.61 -15.44 -7.01
CA GLY A 198 -24.51 -16.91 -6.94
C GLY A 198 -23.09 -17.47 -7.05
N ASP A 199 -22.99 -18.72 -7.52
CA ASP A 199 -21.75 -19.50 -7.58
C ASP A 199 -21.19 -19.65 -9.00
N THR A 200 -21.77 -18.98 -9.99
CA THR A 200 -21.28 -18.94 -11.36
C THR A 200 -21.21 -17.51 -11.86
N LYS A 201 -20.26 -17.24 -12.76
CA LYS A 201 -20.11 -15.94 -13.40
C LYS A 201 -19.46 -16.11 -14.77
N GLU A 202 -19.94 -15.35 -15.75
CA GLU A 202 -19.29 -15.23 -17.04
C GLU A 202 -18.61 -13.87 -17.16
N ILE A 203 -17.38 -13.84 -17.69
CA ILE A 203 -16.62 -12.62 -17.94
C ILE A 203 -16.08 -12.68 -19.37
N SER A 204 -16.56 -11.81 -20.25
CA SER A 204 -16.00 -11.60 -21.58
C SER A 204 -14.86 -10.59 -21.50
N SER A 205 -13.67 -11.01 -21.90
CA SER A 205 -12.51 -10.12 -22.02
C SER A 205 -12.64 -9.11 -23.15
N CYS A 206 -13.48 -9.38 -24.15
CA CYS A 206 -13.57 -8.55 -25.34
C CYS A 206 -14.63 -7.46 -25.17
N ARG A 207 -15.70 -7.75 -24.43
CA ARG A 207 -16.80 -6.80 -24.21
C ARG A 207 -16.77 -6.12 -22.84
N SER A 208 -16.23 -6.79 -21.81
CA SER A 208 -16.30 -6.32 -20.42
C SER A 208 -14.96 -5.87 -19.85
N MET A 209 -13.89 -5.91 -20.66
CA MET A 209 -12.53 -5.56 -20.24
C MET A 209 -11.85 -4.71 -21.31
N THR A 210 -10.87 -3.91 -20.87
CA THR A 210 -9.91 -3.25 -21.74
C THR A 210 -8.55 -3.89 -21.51
N VAL A 211 -8.12 -4.67 -22.50
CA VAL A 211 -6.81 -5.34 -22.53
C VAL A 211 -5.85 -4.47 -23.34
N ARG A 212 -4.63 -4.28 -22.83
CA ARG A 212 -3.53 -3.58 -23.51
C ARG A 212 -2.29 -4.45 -23.48
N GLY A 213 -1.35 -4.23 -24.40
CA GLY A 213 -0.08 -4.97 -24.42
C GLY A 213 -0.17 -6.39 -24.96
N GLY A 214 -1.29 -6.82 -25.55
CA GLY A 214 -1.45 -8.17 -26.10
C GLY A 214 -2.89 -8.47 -26.54
N PRO A 215 -3.17 -9.71 -26.99
CA PRO A 215 -4.48 -10.10 -27.52
C PRO A 215 -5.54 -10.26 -26.42
N SER A 216 -6.79 -9.94 -26.72
CA SER A 216 -7.89 -10.32 -25.81
C SER A 216 -8.13 -11.82 -25.91
N LEU A 217 -8.27 -12.49 -24.76
CA LEU A 217 -8.37 -13.95 -24.73
C LEU A 217 -9.73 -14.45 -25.21
N GLY A 218 -10.82 -13.99 -24.61
CA GLY A 218 -12.17 -14.48 -24.90
C GLY A 218 -13.08 -14.42 -23.69
N THR A 219 -13.99 -15.37 -23.58
CA THR A 219 -14.99 -15.45 -22.51
C THR A 219 -14.69 -16.60 -21.56
N PHE A 220 -14.63 -16.26 -20.27
CA PHE A 220 -14.38 -17.17 -19.18
C PHE A 220 -15.71 -17.48 -18.48
N ALA A 221 -16.09 -18.75 -18.45
CA ALA A 221 -17.13 -19.23 -17.56
C ALA A 221 -16.46 -19.66 -16.25
N LEU A 222 -16.80 -19.00 -15.15
CA LEU A 222 -16.23 -19.24 -13.83
C LEU A 222 -17.28 -19.84 -12.90
N ALA A 223 -16.83 -20.73 -12.01
CA ALA A 223 -17.65 -21.22 -10.91
C ALA A 223 -16.87 -21.20 -9.59
N ARG A 224 -17.60 -21.05 -8.49
CA ARG A 224 -17.06 -21.17 -7.14
C ARG A 224 -16.76 -22.64 -6.85
N HIS A 225 -15.52 -22.93 -6.52
CA HIS A 225 -15.08 -24.25 -6.08
C HIS A 225 -15.51 -24.48 -4.61
N SER A 226 -15.57 -25.75 -4.18
CA SER A 226 -16.04 -26.16 -2.85
C SER A 226 -15.24 -25.63 -1.66
N ASP A 227 -14.03 -25.11 -1.90
CA ASP A 227 -13.15 -24.48 -0.92
C ASP A 227 -13.25 -22.95 -0.92
N GLY A 228 -14.24 -22.40 -1.63
CA GLY A 228 -14.59 -20.98 -1.62
C GLY A 228 -13.94 -20.14 -2.71
N GLY A 229 -12.84 -20.60 -3.31
CA GLY A 229 -12.15 -19.91 -4.40
C GLY A 229 -12.84 -20.08 -5.75
N TRP A 230 -12.44 -19.32 -6.75
CA TRP A 230 -13.03 -19.34 -8.10
C TRP A 230 -12.12 -20.05 -9.10
N GLN A 231 -12.73 -20.80 -10.01
CA GLN A 231 -12.03 -21.52 -11.07
C GLN A 231 -12.71 -21.29 -12.42
N VAL A 232 -11.93 -21.30 -13.50
CA VAL A 232 -12.47 -21.29 -14.86
C VAL A 232 -12.98 -22.70 -15.19
N THR A 233 -14.28 -22.83 -15.39
CA THR A 233 -14.97 -24.09 -15.69
C THR A 233 -15.33 -24.28 -17.15
N GLY A 234 -15.27 -23.22 -17.95
CA GLY A 234 -15.40 -23.28 -19.40
C GLY A 234 -14.77 -22.07 -20.09
N TYR A 235 -14.50 -22.19 -21.38
CA TYR A 235 -13.84 -21.17 -22.17
C TYR A 235 -14.32 -21.13 -23.63
N THR A 236 -14.53 -19.93 -24.16
CA THR A 236 -14.91 -19.73 -25.57
C THR A 236 -14.25 -18.47 -26.13
N ILE A 237 -13.74 -18.52 -27.36
CA ILE A 237 -13.33 -17.32 -28.11
C ILE A 237 -14.56 -16.69 -28.77
N GLU A 238 -14.75 -15.38 -28.59
CA GLU A 238 -15.77 -14.63 -29.32
C GLU A 238 -15.18 -14.19 -30.68
N GLU A 239 -15.97 -14.24 -31.75
CA GLU A 239 -15.53 -13.78 -33.08
C GLU A 239 -15.10 -12.30 -33.06
N ASP A 240 -15.70 -11.50 -32.17
CA ASP A 240 -15.34 -10.11 -31.92
C ASP A 240 -13.91 -9.96 -31.36
N CYS A 241 -13.38 -10.97 -30.66
CA CYS A 241 -11.99 -10.99 -30.18
C CYS A 241 -11.00 -11.26 -31.33
N ALA A 242 -11.42 -12.01 -32.34
CA ALA A 242 -10.59 -12.36 -33.50
C ALA A 242 -10.45 -11.20 -34.50
N GLN A 243 -11.31 -10.19 -34.40
CA GLN A 243 -11.25 -8.95 -35.18
C GLN A 243 -10.60 -7.81 -34.38
N ALA A 244 -9.52 -8.08 -33.66
CA ALA A 244 -8.58 -7.01 -33.34
C ALA A 244 -7.90 -6.64 -34.68
N PRO A 245 -8.09 -5.43 -35.24
CA PRO A 245 -7.43 -5.07 -36.48
C PRO A 245 -5.92 -5.24 -36.30
N PRO A 246 -5.19 -5.82 -37.27
CA PRO A 246 -3.74 -5.80 -37.25
C PRO A 246 -3.33 -4.34 -37.11
N SER A 247 -2.33 -4.10 -36.29
CA SER A 247 -1.82 -2.79 -35.83
C SER A 247 -1.25 -1.88 -36.94
N GLU A 248 -1.83 -1.90 -38.14
CA GLU A 248 -1.56 -1.03 -39.28
C GLU A 248 -2.54 0.15 -39.34
N SER A 249 -2.58 0.93 -38.26
CA SER A 249 -3.05 2.31 -38.36
C SER A 249 -2.24 3.14 -37.38
N GLU A 250 -1.23 3.83 -37.93
CA GLU A 250 -0.50 4.95 -37.33
C GLU A 250 0.30 4.54 -36.07
N SER A 251 1.57 4.16 -36.17
CA SER A 251 2.70 5.10 -36.22
C SER A 251 2.49 6.43 -35.49
N GLU A 252 1.81 6.42 -34.34
CA GLU A 252 2.13 7.33 -33.24
C GLU A 252 2.92 6.52 -32.22
N SER A 253 4.21 6.87 -32.12
CA SER A 253 5.19 6.55 -31.08
C SER A 253 4.69 5.62 -29.98
N ALA A 254 5.30 4.43 -29.84
CA ALA A 254 5.24 3.65 -28.61
C ALA A 254 5.36 4.62 -27.42
N ALA A 255 4.24 4.86 -26.72
CA ALA A 255 4.21 5.83 -25.65
C ALA A 255 5.18 5.30 -24.60
N ASP A 256 6.25 6.05 -24.38
CA ASP A 256 7.19 5.77 -23.30
C ASP A 256 6.34 5.59 -22.02
N PRO A 257 6.42 4.44 -21.32
CA PRO A 257 5.58 4.15 -20.15
C PRO A 257 5.76 5.17 -19.02
N THR A 258 6.73 6.08 -19.14
CA THR A 258 6.94 7.24 -18.25
C THR A 258 6.02 8.43 -18.54
N VAL A 259 5.22 8.42 -19.61
CA VAL A 259 4.33 9.54 -19.96
C VAL A 259 3.06 9.51 -19.11
N THR A 260 3.07 10.27 -18.02
CA THR A 260 1.92 10.48 -17.13
C THR A 260 1.27 11.84 -17.36
N GLY A 261 -0.06 11.91 -17.42
CA GLY A 261 -0.79 13.16 -17.69
C GLY A 261 -0.94 14.07 -16.47
N ARG A 262 -0.73 13.55 -15.26
CA ARG A 262 -0.88 14.27 -13.99
C ARG A 262 0.30 14.00 -13.03
N PRO A 263 0.67 14.94 -12.15
CA PRO A 263 1.74 14.72 -11.18
C PRO A 263 1.48 13.51 -10.26
N SER A 264 0.24 13.35 -9.78
CA SER A 264 -0.13 12.22 -8.91
C SER A 264 -0.07 10.85 -9.61
N GLU A 265 -0.21 10.81 -10.94
CA GLU A 265 -0.06 9.57 -11.71
C GLU A 265 1.40 9.11 -11.74
N THR A 266 2.36 10.03 -11.82
CA THR A 266 3.80 9.74 -11.73
C THR A 266 4.16 9.11 -10.39
N VAL A 267 3.72 9.73 -9.30
CA VAL A 267 3.98 9.20 -7.94
C VAL A 267 3.27 7.85 -7.74
N ARG A 268 2.05 7.68 -8.25
CA ARG A 268 1.36 6.39 -8.22
C ARG A 268 2.10 5.31 -9.01
N LEU A 269 2.65 5.67 -10.17
CA LEU A 269 3.44 4.76 -11.00
C LEU A 269 4.72 4.34 -10.28
N LEU A 270 5.39 5.27 -9.57
CA LEU A 270 6.51 4.93 -8.69
C LEU A 270 6.11 3.90 -7.63
N HIS A 271 5.02 4.13 -6.89
CA HIS A 271 4.49 3.15 -5.93
C HIS A 271 4.19 1.80 -6.57
N THR A 272 3.69 1.79 -7.81
CA THR A 272 3.44 0.56 -8.57
C THR A 272 4.75 -0.18 -8.88
N HIS A 273 5.79 0.54 -9.29
CA HIS A 273 7.10 -0.05 -9.56
C HIS A 273 7.81 -0.54 -8.29
N VAL A 274 7.60 0.10 -7.14
CA VAL A 274 8.09 -0.42 -5.86
C VAL A 274 7.48 -1.79 -5.55
N VAL A 275 6.19 -1.99 -5.81
CA VAL A 275 5.51 -3.26 -5.48
C VAL A 275 5.75 -4.36 -6.53
N PHE A 276 5.68 -4.04 -7.83
CA PHE A 276 5.63 -5.05 -8.89
C PHE A 276 6.62 -4.86 -10.03
N GLY A 277 7.13 -3.64 -10.22
CA GLY A 277 7.87 -3.31 -11.43
C GLY A 277 9.36 -3.59 -11.33
N PRO A 278 10.06 -3.65 -12.48
CA PRO A 278 11.51 -3.61 -12.49
C PRO A 278 11.98 -2.27 -11.91
N ALA A 279 12.88 -2.33 -10.93
CA ALA A 279 13.37 -1.15 -10.22
C ALA A 279 13.93 -0.05 -11.14
N SER A 280 14.48 -0.42 -12.31
CA SER A 280 14.94 0.51 -13.32
C SER A 280 13.83 1.40 -13.90
N GLN A 281 12.60 0.89 -14.05
CA GLN A 281 11.48 1.69 -14.53
C GLN A 281 11.00 2.67 -13.46
N GLY A 282 10.97 2.26 -12.18
CA GLY A 282 10.71 3.19 -11.07
C GLY A 282 11.70 4.35 -11.04
N CYS A 283 12.98 4.06 -11.28
CA CYS A 283 14.03 5.09 -11.34
C CYS A 283 14.00 5.96 -12.60
N ALA A 284 13.38 5.51 -13.69
CA ALA A 284 13.20 6.31 -14.90
C ALA A 284 12.21 7.48 -14.69
N LEU A 285 11.43 7.46 -13.62
CA LEU A 285 10.53 8.54 -13.23
C LEU A 285 11.26 9.73 -12.57
N PHE A 286 12.54 9.58 -12.26
CA PHE A 286 13.35 10.59 -11.60
C PHE A 286 14.37 11.20 -12.58
N SER A 287 14.71 12.47 -12.34
CA SER A 287 15.99 13.02 -12.78
C SER A 287 17.15 12.27 -12.11
N ALA A 288 18.36 12.39 -12.67
CA ALA A 288 19.54 11.72 -12.10
C ALA A 288 19.82 12.20 -10.66
N GLU A 289 19.64 13.49 -10.40
CA GLU A 289 19.81 14.12 -9.10
C GLU A 289 18.76 13.63 -8.09
N ALA A 290 17.48 13.65 -8.46
CA ALA A 290 16.41 13.19 -7.60
C ALA A 290 16.50 11.68 -7.32
N ALA A 291 16.93 10.86 -8.29
CA ALA A 291 17.17 9.44 -8.09
C ALA A 291 18.27 9.19 -7.05
N ALA A 292 19.35 9.97 -7.06
CA ALA A 292 20.42 9.89 -6.07
C ALA A 292 19.98 10.36 -4.68
N ALA A 293 19.16 11.42 -4.61
CA ALA A 293 18.56 11.90 -3.37
C ALA A 293 17.62 10.83 -2.76
N PHE A 294 16.78 10.21 -3.59
CA PHE A 294 15.92 9.08 -3.20
C PHE A 294 16.74 7.92 -2.65
N ALA A 295 17.77 7.48 -3.36
CA ALA A 295 18.66 6.42 -2.87
C ALA A 295 19.27 6.74 -1.51
N THR A 296 19.73 7.99 -1.32
CA THR A 296 20.32 8.46 -0.07
C THR A 296 19.32 8.45 1.08
N ALA A 297 18.08 8.90 0.84
CA ALA A 297 17.01 8.92 1.84
C ALA A 297 16.68 7.53 2.38
N PHE A 298 16.83 6.49 1.55
CA PHE A 298 16.59 5.09 1.92
C PHE A 298 17.88 4.31 2.26
N GLY A 299 19.03 4.97 2.34
CA GLY A 299 20.30 4.34 2.69
C GLY A 299 20.79 3.29 1.67
N ALA A 300 20.40 3.43 0.41
CA ALA A 300 20.77 2.53 -0.67
C ALA A 300 21.92 3.09 -1.52
N PRO A 301 22.71 2.23 -2.20
CA PRO A 301 23.81 2.69 -3.06
C PRO A 301 23.34 3.37 -4.35
N ASP A 302 22.13 3.05 -4.82
CA ASP A 302 21.51 3.62 -6.02
C ASP A 302 19.99 3.52 -5.92
N CYS A 303 19.29 4.25 -6.80
CA CYS A 303 17.83 4.28 -6.81
C CYS A 303 17.23 2.89 -7.02
N ALA A 304 17.80 2.06 -7.90
CA ALA A 304 17.24 0.74 -8.21
C ALA A 304 17.31 -0.19 -7.00
N SER A 305 18.37 -0.07 -6.20
CA SER A 305 18.52 -0.78 -4.94
C SER A 305 17.54 -0.26 -3.88
N ALA A 306 17.31 1.06 -3.79
CA ALA A 306 16.27 1.62 -2.92
C ALA A 306 14.88 1.09 -3.26
N VAL A 307 14.48 1.15 -4.54
CA VAL A 307 13.17 0.65 -5.02
C VAL A 307 13.02 -0.85 -4.72
N ARG A 308 14.06 -1.66 -4.96
CA ARG A 308 14.03 -3.10 -4.68
C ARG A 308 13.91 -3.39 -3.18
N THR A 309 14.71 -2.74 -2.35
CA THR A 309 14.66 -2.92 -0.89
C THR A 309 13.32 -2.48 -0.32
N LEU A 310 12.76 -1.37 -0.81
CA LEU A 310 11.40 -0.97 -0.46
C LEU A 310 10.37 -2.04 -0.86
N GLY A 311 10.49 -2.61 -2.07
CA GLY A 311 9.61 -3.67 -2.56
C GLY A 311 9.58 -4.92 -1.69
N GLU A 312 10.64 -5.21 -0.92
CA GLU A 312 10.71 -6.35 0.00
C GLU A 312 9.85 -6.14 1.27
N ASP A 313 9.64 -4.88 1.66
CA ASP A 313 9.01 -4.49 2.93
C ASP A 313 7.58 -3.96 2.79
N VAL A 314 7.04 -3.90 1.57
CA VAL A 314 5.69 -3.35 1.31
C VAL A 314 4.65 -4.41 0.92
N GLU A 315 3.40 -4.15 1.29
CA GLU A 315 2.24 -4.94 0.90
C GLU A 315 1.68 -4.51 -0.47
N THR A 316 0.89 -5.37 -1.11
CA THR A 316 0.22 -5.07 -2.39
C THR A 316 -0.68 -3.81 -2.34
N SER A 317 -1.20 -3.45 -1.17
CA SER A 317 -2.02 -2.24 -0.98
C SER A 317 -1.23 -0.95 -1.25
N TYR A 318 0.10 -1.00 -1.13
CA TYR A 318 1.02 0.12 -1.30
C TYR A 318 1.03 0.74 -2.71
N ARG A 319 0.61 -0.03 -3.72
CA ARG A 319 0.54 0.44 -5.12
C ARG A 319 -0.53 1.50 -5.39
N SER A 320 -1.48 1.66 -4.47
CA SER A 320 -2.67 2.48 -4.67
C SER A 320 -2.80 3.57 -3.60
N PRO A 321 -1.82 4.49 -3.47
CA PRO A 321 -1.94 5.57 -2.52
C PRO A 321 -3.13 6.49 -2.88
N GLY A 322 -3.79 6.98 -1.84
CA GLY A 322 -4.76 8.07 -1.92
C GLY A 322 -4.02 9.40 -1.94
N PHE A 323 -4.46 10.32 -2.80
CA PHE A 323 -3.86 11.65 -2.94
C PHE A 323 -4.84 12.74 -2.50
N PRO A 324 -4.37 13.81 -1.84
CA PRO A 324 -5.17 15.01 -1.64
C PRO A 324 -5.40 15.73 -2.98
N ASP A 325 -6.41 16.59 -3.04
CA ASP A 325 -6.72 17.39 -4.24
C ASP A 325 -5.53 18.30 -4.65
N SER A 326 -4.73 18.74 -3.67
CA SER A 326 -3.49 19.51 -3.87
C SER A 326 -2.47 18.79 -4.75
N ALA A 327 -2.42 17.46 -4.74
CA ALA A 327 -1.42 16.68 -5.48
C ALA A 327 -1.52 16.78 -7.01
N ASN A 328 -2.63 17.30 -7.54
CA ASN A 328 -2.79 17.58 -8.98
C ASN A 328 -2.66 19.06 -9.32
N SER A 329 -2.46 19.91 -8.31
CA SER A 329 -2.28 21.34 -8.52
C SER A 329 -0.82 21.60 -8.88
N SER A 330 -0.60 22.39 -9.92
CA SER A 330 0.74 22.83 -10.32
C SER A 330 0.75 24.34 -10.50
N THR A 331 1.90 24.94 -10.20
CA THR A 331 2.18 26.35 -10.42
C THR A 331 3.37 26.43 -11.35
N ASP A 332 3.23 27.09 -12.49
CA ASP A 332 4.30 27.24 -13.49
C ASP A 332 4.93 25.92 -13.94
N GLY A 333 4.12 24.86 -14.07
CA GLY A 333 4.60 23.54 -14.48
C GLY A 333 5.33 22.76 -13.39
N VAL A 334 5.32 23.24 -12.14
CA VAL A 334 5.90 22.55 -10.98
C VAL A 334 4.79 22.11 -10.02
N ALA A 335 4.88 20.88 -9.53
CA ALA A 335 4.00 20.32 -8.52
C ALA A 335 4.82 19.74 -7.36
N ILE A 336 4.33 19.91 -6.13
CA ILE A 336 4.95 19.35 -4.93
C ILE A 336 3.96 18.38 -4.29
N ILE A 337 4.41 17.15 -4.03
CA ILE A 337 3.59 16.11 -3.40
C ILE A 337 4.32 15.61 -2.15
N SER A 338 3.70 15.79 -0.99
CA SER A 338 4.17 15.21 0.29
C SER A 338 3.54 13.83 0.50
N SER A 339 4.36 12.85 0.83
CA SER A 339 3.88 11.51 1.23
C SER A 339 3.13 11.54 2.54
N CYS A 340 3.36 12.53 3.42
CA CYS A 340 2.61 12.65 4.67
C CYS A 340 1.17 13.16 4.46
N GLU A 341 0.88 13.87 3.37
CA GLU A 341 -0.49 14.24 2.99
C GLU A 341 -1.24 13.11 2.24
N MET A 342 -0.51 12.08 1.79
CA MET A 342 -1.07 10.94 1.08
C MET A 342 -1.66 9.91 2.06
N THR A 343 -2.71 9.21 1.63
CA THR A 343 -3.19 8.02 2.32
C THR A 343 -2.40 6.81 1.82
N ILE A 344 -1.37 6.42 2.57
CA ILE A 344 -0.48 5.30 2.25
C ILE A 344 -0.84 4.10 3.13
N ALA A 345 -1.02 2.93 2.52
CA ALA A 345 -1.32 1.68 3.21
C ALA A 345 -0.26 0.63 2.85
N GLY A 346 0.16 -0.17 3.82
CA GLY A 346 1.04 -1.31 3.58
C GLY A 346 2.51 -0.98 3.32
N GLY A 347 3.00 0.21 3.71
CA GLY A 347 4.41 0.57 3.55
C GLY A 347 4.74 1.96 4.09
N PRO A 348 6.03 2.35 4.08
CA PRO A 348 6.46 3.64 4.59
C PRO A 348 6.10 4.78 3.63
N PRO A 349 5.95 6.03 4.11
CA PRO A 349 5.91 7.20 3.24
C PRO A 349 7.22 7.34 2.46
N LEU A 350 7.15 7.83 1.22
CA LEU A 350 8.33 7.95 0.37
C LEU A 350 9.07 9.28 0.50
N GLY A 351 8.49 10.28 1.16
CA GLY A 351 9.04 11.64 1.31
C GLY A 351 8.30 12.68 0.48
N ILE A 352 8.96 13.80 0.20
CA ILE A 352 8.44 14.89 -0.62
C ILE A 352 9.02 14.76 -2.03
N PHE A 353 8.14 14.87 -3.03
CA PHE A 353 8.50 14.89 -4.44
C PHE A 353 8.24 16.28 -5.03
N GLU A 354 9.24 16.85 -5.69
CA GLU A 354 9.04 17.95 -6.62
C GLU A 354 9.00 17.38 -8.03
N LEU A 355 7.92 17.67 -8.77
CA LEU A 355 7.73 17.22 -10.13
C LEU A 355 7.69 18.42 -11.08
N THR A 356 8.39 18.33 -12.19
CA THR A 356 8.39 19.34 -13.25
C THR A 356 7.78 18.74 -14.52
N TYR A 357 6.84 19.47 -15.12
CA TYR A 357 6.25 19.12 -16.42
C TYR A 357 7.27 19.31 -17.54
N GLN A 358 7.47 18.27 -18.33
CA GLN A 358 8.37 18.24 -19.48
C GLN A 358 7.53 18.46 -20.75
N ASP A 359 7.63 19.64 -21.37
CA ASP A 359 6.86 19.97 -22.57
C ASP A 359 7.18 19.05 -23.75
N ASP A 360 8.45 18.65 -23.89
CA ASP A 360 8.93 17.82 -25.00
C ASP A 360 8.32 16.40 -24.99
N THR A 361 8.21 15.79 -23.82
CA THR A 361 7.64 14.44 -23.62
C THR A 361 6.17 14.47 -23.18
N ARG A 362 5.63 15.67 -22.91
CA ARG A 362 4.30 15.90 -22.33
C ARG A 362 4.04 15.09 -21.06
N SER A 363 5.06 14.92 -20.24
CA SER A 363 5.05 14.07 -19.04
C SER A 363 5.54 14.81 -17.80
N TRP A 364 5.29 14.23 -16.63
CA TRP A 364 5.82 14.75 -15.36
C TRP A 364 7.04 13.94 -14.94
N LEU A 365 8.13 14.62 -14.58
CA LEU A 365 9.38 14.02 -14.11
C LEU A 365 9.63 14.45 -12.66
N ILE A 366 10.05 13.52 -11.80
CA ILE A 366 10.45 13.84 -10.43
C ILE A 366 11.83 14.50 -10.47
N THR A 367 11.89 15.82 -10.27
CA THR A 367 13.10 16.63 -10.40
C THR A 367 13.81 16.86 -9.08
N ASP A 368 13.13 16.74 -7.95
CA ASP A 368 13.74 16.73 -6.61
C ASP A 368 13.05 15.72 -5.70
N HIS A 369 13.80 15.24 -4.70
CA HIS A 369 13.30 14.35 -3.66
C HIS A 369 13.91 14.70 -2.30
N GLN A 370 13.06 14.76 -1.28
CA GLN A 370 13.49 15.03 0.09
C GLN A 370 12.87 14.00 1.05
N SER A 371 13.68 13.52 2.01
CA SER A 371 13.16 12.71 3.11
C SER A 371 12.20 13.54 3.96
N GLU A 372 11.09 12.93 4.37
CA GLU A 372 10.10 13.54 5.24
C GLU A 372 9.82 12.61 6.42
N ASP A 373 9.58 13.17 7.61
CA ASP A 373 9.19 12.42 8.80
C ASP A 373 7.70 12.68 9.07
N CYS A 374 6.87 11.65 8.95
CA CYS A 374 5.41 11.79 9.05
C CYS A 374 4.85 11.69 10.48
N GLY A 375 5.70 11.58 11.51
CA GLY A 375 5.30 11.70 12.92
C GLY A 375 4.77 10.44 13.59
#